data_AF-A0A7K1ZL69-F1
#
_entry.id   AF-A0A7K1ZL69-F1
#
_cell.length_a   1.000
_cell.length_b   1.000
_cell.length_c   1.000
_cell.angle_alpha   90.00
_cell.angle_beta   90.00
_cell.angle_gamma   90.00
#
_symmetry.space_group_name_H-M   'P 1'
#
loop_
_entity.id
_entity.type
_entity.pdbx_description
1 polymer ?
#
loop_
_entity_poly.entity_id
_entity_poly.type
_entity_poly.pdbx_seq_one_letter_code
_entity_poly.pdbx_strand_id
1 'polypeptide(L)'
;MFENLSQRLEGVIKDLTGRGRITEANVAESMRGIRRALLEADVNYQIARTFANSVQERALGERVLRSVEPGQMIVKIVYDELVQLLGGDAAEINLGSNPPAVILIAGLQGSGKTTFSAKLALHLKSRGRVPMLAAADVYRPAAVDQLNRLGEEADVPVYSITADDGTVLQDAPRVAQEAVAYARKQARDTVIIDTAGRMHVDARMMDEVEEIKRLSQPSEILFVVDS
;
A
#
# COMPACT_ATOMS: atom_id res chain seq x y z
N MET A 1 -1.41 -9.29 13.46
CA MET A 1 -2.67 -8.53 13.28
C MET A 1 -3.69 -9.34 12.48
N PHE A 2 -3.44 -9.61 11.19
CA PHE A 2 -4.39 -10.33 10.32
C PHE A 2 -4.82 -11.71 10.83
N GLU A 3 -3.92 -12.54 11.35
CA GLU A 3 -4.29 -13.86 11.90
C GLU A 3 -5.30 -13.76 13.07
N ASN A 4 -5.15 -12.77 13.94
CA ASN A 4 -6.06 -12.57 15.07
C ASN A 4 -7.45 -12.12 14.57
N LEU A 5 -7.48 -11.22 13.58
CA LEU A 5 -8.71 -10.78 12.94
C LEU A 5 -9.43 -11.96 12.26
N SER A 6 -8.71 -12.77 11.48
CA SER A 6 -9.25 -13.97 10.83
C SER A 6 -9.86 -14.93 11.85
N GLN A 7 -9.14 -15.26 12.93
CA GLN A 7 -9.64 -16.14 13.98
C GLN A 7 -10.91 -15.60 14.67
N ARG A 8 -10.97 -14.29 14.94
CA ARG A 8 -12.15 -13.66 15.55
C ARG A 8 -13.34 -13.63 14.62
N LEU A 9 -13.13 -13.28 13.34
CA LEU A 9 -14.19 -13.29 12.34
C LEU A 9 -14.74 -14.70 12.12
N GLU A 10 -13.85 -15.70 11.99
CA GLU A 10 -14.23 -17.10 11.89
C GLU A 10 -15.03 -17.56 13.11
N GLY A 11 -14.61 -17.20 14.32
CA GLY A 11 -15.34 -17.51 15.56
C GLY A 11 -16.76 -16.93 15.56
N VAL A 12 -16.90 -15.64 15.26
CA VAL A 12 -18.21 -14.97 15.23
C VAL A 12 -19.13 -15.53 14.14
N ILE A 13 -18.57 -15.88 12.98
CA ILE A 13 -19.30 -16.50 11.87
C ILE A 13 -19.73 -17.93 12.25
N LYS A 14 -18.84 -18.71 12.87
CA LYS A 14 -19.14 -20.07 13.34
C LYS A 14 -20.24 -20.09 14.38
N ASP A 15 -20.20 -19.15 15.33
CA ASP A 15 -21.24 -19.01 16.35
C ASP A 15 -22.60 -18.63 15.76
N LEU A 16 -22.61 -17.81 14.71
CA LEU A 16 -23.84 -17.42 14.00
C LEU A 16 -24.43 -18.57 13.18
N THR A 17 -23.57 -19.29 12.45
CA THR A 17 -23.95 -20.40 11.56
C THR A 17 -24.29 -21.68 12.32
N GLY A 18 -23.71 -21.89 13.51
CA GLY A 18 -24.00 -23.01 14.40
C GLY A 18 -25.35 -22.92 15.11
N ARG A 19 -26.03 -21.76 15.07
CA ARG A 19 -27.39 -21.61 15.59
C ARG A 19 -28.39 -22.16 14.56
N GLY A 20 -29.25 -23.08 14.99
CA GLY A 20 -30.24 -23.74 14.11
C GLY A 20 -31.29 -22.81 13.47
N ARG A 21 -31.38 -21.54 13.91
CA ARG A 21 -32.19 -20.50 13.25
C ARG A 21 -31.50 -19.15 13.35
N ILE A 22 -31.49 -18.43 12.24
CA ILE A 22 -31.06 -17.03 12.19
C ILE A 22 -32.23 -16.14 12.62
N THR A 23 -31.97 -15.28 13.60
CA THR A 23 -32.91 -14.28 14.11
C THR A 23 -32.25 -12.92 14.10
N GLU A 24 -33.06 -11.86 14.12
CA GLU A 24 -32.56 -10.49 14.18
C GLU A 24 -31.64 -10.25 15.38
N ALA A 25 -32.00 -10.81 16.54
CA ALA A 25 -31.18 -10.73 17.74
C ALA A 25 -29.80 -11.40 17.57
N ASN A 26 -29.76 -12.58 16.94
CA ASN A 26 -28.51 -13.32 16.69
C ASN A 26 -27.61 -12.56 15.71
N VAL A 27 -28.18 -12.01 14.63
CA VAL A 27 -27.44 -11.20 13.65
C VAL A 27 -26.87 -9.95 14.32
N ALA A 28 -27.67 -9.21 15.09
CA ALA A 28 -27.24 -8.00 15.78
C ALA A 28 -26.14 -8.28 16.83
N GLU A 29 -26.17 -9.44 17.49
CA GLU A 29 -25.09 -9.89 18.38
C GLU A 29 -23.80 -10.16 17.61
N SER A 30 -23.86 -10.93 16.52
CA SER A 30 -22.69 -11.22 15.69
C SER A 30 -22.09 -9.96 15.06
N MET A 31 -22.91 -9.02 14.60
CA MET A 31 -22.40 -7.75 14.05
C MET A 31 -21.69 -6.89 15.10
N ARG A 32 -22.10 -6.95 16.37
CA ARG A 32 -21.35 -6.34 17.48
C ARG A 32 -20.02 -7.03 17.72
N GLY A 33 -19.94 -8.35 17.54
CA GLY A 33 -18.71 -9.13 17.59
C GLY A 33 -17.73 -8.74 16.48
N ILE A 34 -18.19 -8.77 15.23
CA ILE A 34 -17.40 -8.37 14.05
C ILE A 34 -16.88 -6.94 14.18
N ARG A 35 -17.73 -5.99 14.59
CA ARG A 35 -17.31 -4.61 14.80
C ARG A 35 -16.21 -4.49 15.84
N ARG A 36 -16.28 -5.23 16.96
CA ARG A 36 -15.21 -5.25 17.97
C ARG A 36 -13.92 -5.81 17.41
N ALA A 37 -13.99 -6.91 16.66
CA ALA A 37 -12.81 -7.52 16.02
C ALA A 37 -12.12 -6.56 15.04
N LEU A 38 -12.90 -5.79 14.26
CA LEU A 38 -12.35 -4.77 13.36
C LEU A 38 -11.69 -3.63 14.15
N LEU A 39 -12.31 -3.15 15.23
CA LEU A 39 -11.74 -2.09 16.07
C LEU A 39 -10.44 -2.53 16.77
N GLU A 40 -10.36 -3.78 17.23
CA GLU A 40 -9.15 -4.36 17.82
C GLU A 40 -8.04 -4.57 16.79
N ALA A 41 -8.40 -4.59 15.50
CA ALA A 41 -7.48 -4.62 14.37
C ALA A 41 -7.30 -3.21 13.77
N ASP A 42 -7.31 -2.17 14.59
CA ASP A 42 -7.03 -0.77 14.22
C ASP A 42 -7.85 -0.21 13.03
N VAL A 43 -8.99 -0.84 12.71
CA VAL A 43 -9.91 -0.32 11.69
C VAL A 43 -10.63 0.90 12.27
N ASN A 44 -10.69 1.98 11.48
CA ASN A 44 -11.38 3.20 11.86
C ASN A 44 -12.83 2.91 12.30
N TYR A 45 -13.26 3.53 13.41
CA TYR A 45 -14.60 3.31 13.98
C TYR A 45 -15.74 3.55 13.00
N GLN A 46 -15.65 4.59 12.17
CA GLN A 46 -16.69 4.89 11.18
C GLN A 46 -16.76 3.78 10.13
N ILE A 47 -15.60 3.29 9.67
CA ILE A 47 -15.52 2.17 8.71
C ILE A 47 -16.09 0.90 9.32
N ALA A 48 -15.66 0.51 10.52
CA ALA A 48 -16.14 -0.69 11.20
C ALA A 48 -17.65 -0.62 11.49
N ARG A 49 -18.18 0.57 11.83
CA ARG A 49 -19.60 0.81 12.02
C ARG A 49 -20.39 0.68 10.71
N THR A 50 -19.94 1.35 9.65
CA THR A 50 -20.59 1.30 8.34
C THR A 50 -20.61 -0.11 7.79
N PHE A 51 -19.49 -0.83 7.88
CA PHE A 51 -19.37 -2.23 7.51
C PHE A 51 -20.39 -3.10 8.26
N ALA A 52 -20.40 -3.04 9.60
CA ALA A 52 -21.30 -3.87 10.40
C ALA A 52 -22.78 -3.56 10.13
N ASN A 53 -23.12 -2.28 9.88
CA ASN A 53 -24.48 -1.88 9.55
C ASN A 53 -24.92 -2.38 8.17
N SER A 54 -24.05 -2.26 7.16
CA SER A 54 -24.31 -2.76 5.80
C SER A 54 -24.53 -4.27 5.79
N VAL A 55 -23.67 -5.03 6.47
CA VAL A 55 -23.85 -6.47 6.64
C VAL A 55 -25.15 -6.80 7.37
N GLN A 56 -25.49 -6.07 8.45
CA GLN A 56 -26.72 -6.28 9.20
C GLN A 56 -27.96 -6.10 8.33
N GLU A 57 -28.03 -5.00 7.59
CA GLU A 57 -29.16 -4.68 6.71
C GLU A 57 -29.36 -5.77 5.65
N ARG A 58 -28.27 -6.21 5.01
CA ARG A 58 -28.31 -7.27 4.00
C ARG A 58 -28.66 -8.63 4.58
N ALA A 59 -28.17 -8.95 5.78
CA ALA A 59 -28.44 -10.21 6.47
C ALA A 59 -29.89 -10.33 6.98
N LEU A 60 -30.54 -9.21 7.31
CA LEU A 60 -31.96 -9.16 7.67
C LEU A 60 -32.90 -9.11 6.45
N GLY A 61 -32.34 -9.00 5.25
CA GLY A 61 -33.10 -9.03 4.01
C GLY A 61 -33.92 -10.32 3.86
N GLU A 62 -35.14 -10.17 3.34
CA GLU A 62 -36.13 -11.25 3.26
C GLU A 62 -35.63 -12.49 2.49
N ARG A 63 -34.75 -12.26 1.51
CA ARG A 63 -34.07 -13.32 0.72
C ARG A 63 -33.15 -14.21 1.56
N VAL A 64 -32.52 -13.67 2.60
CA VAL A 64 -31.60 -14.42 3.47
C VAL A 64 -32.38 -15.25 4.48
N LEU A 65 -33.41 -14.65 5.09
CA LEU A 65 -34.24 -15.30 6.10
C LEU A 65 -35.05 -16.48 5.55
N ARG A 66 -35.39 -16.45 4.26
CA ARG A 66 -36.11 -17.53 3.55
C ARG A 66 -35.19 -18.52 2.82
N SER A 67 -33.87 -18.36 2.93
CA SER A 67 -32.89 -19.25 2.29
C SER A 67 -32.88 -20.64 2.92
N VAL A 68 -32.54 -21.65 2.13
CA VAL A 68 -32.33 -23.04 2.60
C VAL A 68 -31.05 -23.12 3.46
N GLU A 69 -30.07 -22.26 3.20
CA GLU A 69 -28.81 -22.17 3.96
C GLU A 69 -28.52 -20.71 4.37
N PRO A 70 -29.25 -20.16 5.36
CA PRO A 70 -29.08 -18.77 5.79
C PRO A 70 -27.67 -18.46 6.28
N GLY A 71 -27.01 -19.43 6.93
CA GLY A 71 -25.64 -19.29 7.43
C GLY A 71 -24.62 -19.01 6.34
N GLN A 72 -24.63 -19.81 5.26
CA GLN A 72 -23.74 -19.64 4.11
C GLN A 72 -24.02 -18.32 3.37
N MET A 73 -25.28 -17.91 3.30
CA MET A 73 -25.65 -16.63 2.71
C MET A 73 -25.07 -15.45 3.50
N ILE A 74 -25.05 -15.53 4.84
CA ILE A 74 -24.43 -14.50 5.68
C ILE A 74 -22.92 -14.47 5.52
N VAL A 75 -22.26 -15.63 5.47
CA VAL A 75 -20.81 -15.73 5.19
C VAL A 75 -20.48 -15.00 3.88
N LYS A 76 -21.28 -15.27 2.84
CA LYS A 76 -21.14 -14.60 1.55
C LYS A 76 -21.34 -13.08 1.65
N ILE A 77 -22.34 -12.61 2.39
CA ILE A 77 -22.58 -11.17 2.58
C ILE A 77 -21.38 -10.52 3.27
N VAL A 78 -20.85 -11.13 4.33
CA VAL A 78 -19.65 -10.63 5.05
C VAL A 78 -18.46 -10.59 4.10
N TYR A 79 -18.23 -11.66 3.34
CA TYR A 79 -17.14 -11.74 2.37
C TYR A 79 -17.25 -10.68 1.28
N ASP A 80 -18.42 -10.56 0.64
CA ASP A 80 -18.67 -9.57 -0.41
C ASP A 80 -18.43 -8.14 0.10
N GLU A 81 -18.85 -7.86 1.34
CA GLU A 81 -18.62 -6.56 1.98
C GLU A 81 -17.14 -6.31 2.29
N LEU A 82 -16.39 -7.35 2.70
CA LEU A 82 -14.94 -7.23 2.92
C LEU A 82 -14.21 -6.97 1.60
N VAL A 83 -14.61 -7.64 0.52
CA VAL A 83 -14.07 -7.41 -0.83
C VAL A 83 -14.31 -5.97 -1.27
N GLN A 84 -15.54 -5.46 -1.09
CA GLN A 84 -15.85 -4.08 -1.41
C GLN A 84 -15.05 -3.08 -0.56
N LEU A 85 -14.92 -3.36 0.74
CA LEU A 85 -14.14 -2.51 1.64
C LEU A 85 -12.65 -2.45 1.26
N LEU A 86 -12.08 -3.55 0.77
CA LEU A 86 -10.66 -3.66 0.42
C LEU A 86 -10.32 -3.19 -1.00
N GLY A 87 -11.29 -2.69 -1.77
CA GLY A 87 -11.06 -2.05 -3.07
C GLY A 87 -11.51 -2.85 -4.29
N GLY A 88 -12.03 -4.08 -4.11
CA GLY A 88 -12.69 -4.87 -5.16
C GLY A 88 -11.76 -5.40 -6.25
N ASP A 89 -11.31 -4.51 -7.14
CA ASP A 89 -10.57 -4.86 -8.36
C ASP A 89 -9.07 -4.64 -8.21
N ALA A 90 -8.29 -5.52 -8.84
CA ALA A 90 -6.84 -5.38 -8.90
C ALA A 90 -6.45 -4.31 -9.93
N ALA A 91 -5.70 -3.30 -9.50
CA ALA A 91 -5.05 -2.34 -10.37
C ALA A 91 -3.59 -2.77 -10.64
N GLU A 92 -3.18 -2.76 -11.90
CA GLU A 92 -1.77 -2.93 -12.26
C GLU A 92 -0.99 -1.61 -12.14
N ILE A 93 0.33 -1.71 -12.00
CA ILE A 93 1.23 -0.55 -11.95
C ILE A 93 1.28 0.11 -13.33
N ASN A 94 1.02 1.41 -13.41
CA ASN A 94 1.10 2.16 -14.65
C ASN A 94 2.55 2.49 -15.03
N LEU A 95 3.14 1.64 -15.88
CA LEU A 95 4.50 1.86 -16.39
C LEU A 95 4.56 2.84 -17.56
N GLY A 96 3.44 3.42 -17.98
CA GLY A 96 3.37 4.31 -19.14
C GLY A 96 3.76 3.64 -20.46
N SER A 97 3.80 4.42 -21.53
CA SER A 97 4.15 3.94 -22.88
C SER A 97 5.59 4.22 -23.30
N ASN A 98 6.28 5.17 -22.64
CA ASN A 98 7.60 5.64 -23.04
C ASN A 98 8.66 5.33 -21.97
N PRO A 99 9.76 4.61 -22.31
CA PRO A 99 10.83 4.34 -21.37
C PRO A 99 11.75 5.56 -21.13
N PRO A 100 12.34 5.70 -19.93
CA PRO A 100 12.06 4.88 -18.76
C PRO A 100 10.70 5.25 -18.14
N ALA A 101 9.97 4.22 -17.70
CA ALA A 101 8.85 4.39 -16.79
C ALA A 101 9.35 5.00 -15.48
N VAL A 102 8.70 6.03 -14.96
CA VAL A 102 9.14 6.70 -13.73
C VAL A 102 8.10 6.47 -12.64
N ILE A 103 8.52 5.82 -11.56
CA ILE A 103 7.69 5.53 -10.39
C ILE A 103 8.19 6.38 -9.23
N LEU A 104 7.34 7.25 -8.70
CA LEU A 104 7.65 8.08 -7.54
C LEU A 104 7.10 7.42 -6.27
N ILE A 105 7.98 7.12 -5.31
CA ILE A 105 7.59 6.56 -4.01
C ILE A 105 7.43 7.70 -3.00
N ALA A 106 6.20 7.92 -2.55
CA ALA A 106 5.85 8.90 -1.53
C ALA A 106 5.32 8.18 -0.28
N GLY A 107 5.31 8.87 0.87
CA GLY A 107 4.82 8.28 2.11
C GLY A 107 5.36 8.95 3.35
N LEU A 108 4.79 8.58 4.49
CA LEU A 108 5.19 9.12 5.79
C LEU A 108 6.60 8.64 6.18
N GLN A 109 7.20 9.29 7.17
CA GLN A 109 8.44 8.81 7.77
C GLN A 109 8.21 7.45 8.44
N GLY A 110 9.16 6.53 8.29
CA GLY A 110 9.08 5.20 8.91
C GLY A 110 8.22 4.17 8.15
N SER A 111 7.45 4.56 7.14
CA SER A 111 6.52 3.65 6.43
C SER A 111 7.15 2.57 5.54
N GLY A 112 8.47 2.37 5.61
CA GLY A 112 9.15 1.33 4.83
C GLY A 112 9.39 1.64 3.35
N LYS A 113 9.28 2.90 2.91
CA LYS A 113 9.54 3.35 1.51
C LYS A 113 10.79 2.75 0.88
N THR A 114 11.96 2.92 1.50
CA THR A 114 13.24 2.43 0.96
C THR A 114 13.25 0.92 0.74
N THR A 115 12.71 0.16 1.70
CA THR A 115 12.56 -1.30 1.58
C THR A 115 11.56 -1.67 0.50
N PHE A 116 10.44 -0.94 0.40
CA PHE A 116 9.43 -1.12 -0.64
C PHE A 116 10.01 -0.85 -2.03
N SER A 117 10.77 0.24 -2.21
CA SER A 117 11.44 0.62 -3.45
C SER A 117 12.35 -0.50 -3.96
N ALA A 118 13.17 -1.09 -3.09
CA ALA A 118 14.05 -2.20 -3.46
C ALA A 118 13.27 -3.49 -3.79
N LYS A 119 12.25 -3.84 -3.00
CA LYS A 119 11.36 -4.99 -3.27
C LYS A 119 10.61 -4.82 -4.60
N LEU A 120 10.14 -3.61 -4.88
CA LEU A 120 9.46 -3.28 -6.12
C LEU A 120 10.41 -3.41 -7.31
N ALA A 121 11.64 -2.92 -7.19
CA ALA A 121 12.64 -3.09 -8.23
C ALA A 121 12.92 -4.58 -8.50
N LEU A 122 13.12 -5.38 -7.45
CA LEU A 122 13.30 -6.83 -7.59
C LEU A 122 12.08 -7.50 -8.24
N HIS A 123 10.87 -7.09 -7.87
CA HIS A 123 9.63 -7.60 -8.46
C HIS A 123 9.49 -7.26 -9.95
N LEU A 124 9.82 -6.03 -10.36
CA LEU A 124 9.79 -5.64 -11.76
C LEU A 124 10.89 -6.35 -12.57
N LYS A 125 12.08 -6.50 -11.98
CA LYS A 125 13.19 -7.26 -12.58
C LYS A 125 12.82 -8.72 -12.84
N SER A 126 12.15 -9.38 -11.88
CA SER A 126 11.69 -10.77 -12.07
C SER A 126 10.63 -10.92 -13.17
N ARG A 127 9.97 -9.83 -13.56
CA ARG A 127 9.06 -9.74 -14.72
C ARG A 127 9.75 -9.31 -16.02
N GLY A 128 11.08 -9.32 -16.06
CA GLY A 128 11.87 -9.03 -17.27
C GLY A 128 12.15 -7.54 -17.52
N ARG A 129 11.84 -6.66 -16.55
CA ARG A 129 12.20 -5.24 -16.63
C ARG A 129 13.67 -5.02 -16.26
N VAL A 130 14.20 -3.87 -16.62
CA VAL A 130 15.56 -3.43 -16.30
C VAL A 130 15.50 -2.17 -15.41
N PRO A 131 15.10 -2.32 -14.13
CA PRO A 131 14.90 -1.19 -13.24
C PRO A 131 16.22 -0.58 -12.74
N MET A 132 16.09 0.64 -12.23
CA MET A 132 17.11 1.37 -11.47
C MET A 132 16.43 2.12 -10.32
N LEU A 133 17.13 2.23 -9.19
CA LEU A 133 16.69 3.01 -8.03
C LEU A 133 17.32 4.41 -8.06
N ALA A 134 16.62 5.42 -7.55
CA ALA A 134 17.16 6.77 -7.35
C ALA A 134 17.03 7.18 -5.88
N ALA A 135 18.14 7.54 -5.26
CA ALA A 135 18.24 7.82 -3.84
C ALA A 135 17.87 9.29 -3.52
N ALA A 136 16.58 9.61 -3.59
CA ALA A 136 16.05 10.95 -3.32
C ALA A 136 15.72 11.20 -1.82
N ASP A 137 15.97 10.25 -0.93
CA ASP A 137 16.03 10.46 0.52
C ASP A 137 17.42 10.96 0.93
N VAL A 138 17.68 12.25 0.64
CA VAL A 138 19.00 12.88 0.86
C VAL A 138 19.18 13.46 2.26
N TYR A 139 18.11 13.51 3.07
CA TYR A 139 18.12 14.14 4.39
C TYR A 139 18.31 13.13 5.51
N ARG A 140 17.83 11.89 5.35
CA ARG A 140 17.96 10.87 6.39
C ARG A 140 19.39 10.30 6.38
N PRO A 141 20.06 10.25 7.56
CA PRO A 141 21.40 9.66 7.66
C PRO A 141 21.44 8.22 7.12
N ALA A 142 22.48 7.91 6.34
CA ALA A 142 22.72 6.60 5.73
C ALA A 142 21.58 6.07 4.84
N ALA A 143 20.63 6.90 4.41
CA ALA A 143 19.53 6.46 3.55
C ALA A 143 20.02 6.03 2.16
N VAL A 144 20.97 6.78 1.59
CA VAL A 144 21.65 6.41 0.34
C VAL A 144 22.40 5.09 0.50
N ASP A 145 23.18 4.93 1.57
CA ASP A 145 23.92 3.69 1.84
C ASP A 145 23.01 2.49 2.11
N GLN A 146 21.86 2.72 2.75
CA GLN A 146 20.83 1.71 2.93
C GLN A 146 20.24 1.28 1.59
N LEU A 147 19.87 2.24 0.74
CA LEU A 147 19.31 1.94 -0.58
C LEU A 147 20.34 1.25 -1.48
N ASN A 148 21.61 1.65 -1.42
CA ASN A 148 22.73 1.00 -2.12
C ASN A 148 22.84 -0.48 -1.72
N ARG A 149 22.88 -0.79 -0.42
CA ARG A 149 22.92 -2.17 0.07
C ARG A 149 21.72 -3.00 -0.39
N LEU A 150 20.52 -2.45 -0.29
CA LEU A 150 19.31 -3.13 -0.77
C LEU A 150 19.30 -3.30 -2.30
N GLY A 151 19.85 -2.34 -3.04
CA GLY A 151 20.06 -2.41 -4.48
C GLY A 151 21.04 -3.52 -4.86
N GLU A 152 22.17 -3.62 -4.15
CA GLU A 152 23.15 -4.71 -4.31
C GLU A 152 22.50 -6.08 -4.04
N GLU A 153 21.74 -6.22 -2.96
CA GLU A 153 21.01 -7.45 -2.63
C GLU A 153 19.97 -7.83 -3.70
N ALA A 154 19.32 -6.84 -4.32
CA ALA A 154 18.37 -7.04 -5.42
C ALA A 154 19.05 -7.16 -6.80
N ASP A 155 20.37 -6.93 -6.87
CA ASP A 155 21.14 -6.76 -8.11
C ASP A 155 20.48 -5.71 -9.04
N VAL A 156 20.17 -4.54 -8.47
CA VAL A 156 19.57 -3.36 -9.12
C VAL A 156 20.46 -2.15 -8.87
N PRO A 157 20.90 -1.42 -9.91
CA PRO A 157 21.73 -0.24 -9.74
C PRO A 157 20.98 0.88 -9.01
N VAL A 158 21.72 1.64 -8.22
CA VAL A 158 21.22 2.82 -7.52
C VAL A 158 21.94 4.05 -8.04
N TYR A 159 21.17 5.09 -8.36
CA TYR A 159 21.67 6.40 -8.72
C TYR A 159 21.59 7.34 -7.51
N SER A 160 22.69 8.01 -7.21
CA SER A 160 22.80 9.04 -6.18
C SER A 160 23.83 10.09 -6.62
N ILE A 161 23.78 11.27 -5.99
CA ILE A 161 24.76 12.33 -6.23
C ILE A 161 25.58 12.51 -4.95
N THR A 162 26.89 12.28 -5.07
CA THR A 162 27.86 12.49 -3.99
C THR A 162 28.87 13.56 -4.40
N ALA A 163 29.29 14.40 -3.47
CA ALA A 163 30.38 15.34 -3.65
C ALA A 163 31.75 14.62 -3.62
N ASP A 164 32.81 15.36 -3.96
CA ASP A 164 34.18 14.82 -4.06
C ASP A 164 34.72 14.27 -2.74
N ASP A 165 34.20 14.75 -1.60
CA ASP A 165 34.53 14.27 -0.25
C ASP A 165 33.70 13.06 0.20
N GLY A 166 32.83 12.55 -0.67
CA GLY A 166 31.92 11.42 -0.41
C GLY A 166 30.61 11.80 0.27
N THR A 167 30.35 13.10 0.52
CA THR A 167 29.09 13.53 1.13
C THR A 167 27.91 13.46 0.15
N VAL A 168 26.73 13.04 0.61
CA VAL A 168 25.51 13.03 -0.21
C VAL A 168 25.05 14.46 -0.44
N LEU A 169 24.81 14.82 -1.70
CA LEU A 169 24.25 16.13 -2.04
C LEU A 169 22.78 16.21 -1.63
N GLN A 170 22.43 17.21 -0.82
CA GLN A 170 21.06 17.43 -0.33
C GLN A 170 20.19 18.17 -1.37
N ASP A 171 20.01 17.56 -2.54
CA ASP A 171 19.19 18.08 -3.64
C ASP A 171 18.37 16.95 -4.28
N ALA A 172 17.23 16.62 -3.66
CA ALA A 172 16.39 15.52 -4.13
C ALA A 172 15.76 15.77 -5.52
N PRO A 173 15.29 16.99 -5.87
CA PRO A 173 14.89 17.35 -7.23
C PRO A 173 15.93 17.02 -8.28
N ARG A 174 17.19 17.40 -8.03
CA ARG A 174 18.29 17.14 -8.95
C ARG A 174 18.59 15.66 -9.08
N VAL A 175 18.61 14.91 -7.97
CA VAL A 175 18.79 13.44 -8.00
C VAL A 175 17.72 12.79 -8.87
N ALA A 176 16.45 13.17 -8.70
CA ALA A 176 15.34 12.63 -9.49
C ALA A 176 15.49 12.95 -10.99
N GLN A 177 15.83 14.19 -11.33
CA GLN A 177 16.02 14.62 -12.72
C GLN A 177 17.20 13.90 -13.39
N GLU A 178 18.36 13.89 -12.73
CA GLU A 178 19.57 13.26 -13.28
C GLU A 178 19.44 11.74 -13.34
N ALA A 179 18.73 11.10 -12.41
CA ALA A 179 18.44 9.67 -12.46
C ALA A 179 17.66 9.28 -13.73
N VAL A 180 16.64 10.04 -14.11
CA VAL A 180 15.89 9.79 -15.35
C VAL A 180 16.78 9.93 -16.58
N ALA A 181 17.64 10.95 -16.61
CA ALA A 181 18.60 11.15 -17.70
C ALA A 181 19.65 10.03 -17.75
N TYR A 182 20.15 9.60 -16.60
CA TYR A 182 21.12 8.52 -16.46
C TYR A 182 20.52 7.18 -16.89
N ALA A 183 19.29 6.87 -16.48
CA ALA A 183 18.55 5.69 -16.91
C ALA A 183 18.42 5.59 -18.42
N ARG A 184 18.09 6.71 -19.11
CA ARG A 184 18.05 6.77 -20.57
C ARG A 184 19.42 6.43 -21.19
N LYS A 185 20.51 6.98 -20.65
CA LYS A 185 21.88 6.70 -21.13
C LYS A 185 22.30 5.25 -20.90
N GLN A 186 21.84 4.63 -19.81
CA GLN A 186 22.16 3.26 -19.43
C GLN A 186 21.14 2.22 -19.94
N ALA A 187 20.24 2.62 -20.85
CA ALA A 187 19.18 1.77 -21.40
C ALA A 187 18.33 1.04 -20.32
N ARG A 188 18.10 1.71 -19.18
CA ARG A 188 17.18 1.24 -18.14
C ARG A 188 15.75 1.59 -18.54
N ASP A 189 14.82 0.66 -18.32
CA ASP A 189 13.42 0.82 -18.75
C ASP A 189 12.51 1.40 -17.65
N THR A 190 12.99 1.44 -16.41
CA THR A 190 12.21 1.84 -15.24
C THR A 190 13.11 2.53 -14.21
N VAL A 191 12.65 3.65 -13.66
CA VAL A 191 13.30 4.38 -12.56
C VAL A 191 12.33 4.45 -11.39
N ILE A 192 12.76 3.98 -10.23
CA ILE A 192 12.00 4.06 -8.99
C ILE A 192 12.69 5.10 -8.10
N ILE A 193 12.00 6.19 -7.81
CA ILE A 193 12.51 7.31 -7.01
C ILE A 193 12.10 7.10 -5.56
N ASP A 194 13.07 6.76 -4.70
CA ASP A 194 12.86 6.62 -3.25
C ASP A 194 13.01 7.99 -2.58
N THR A 195 11.90 8.58 -2.13
CA THR A 195 11.93 9.91 -1.49
C THR A 195 12.00 9.81 0.03
N ALA A 196 12.47 10.90 0.67
CA ALA A 196 12.37 11.06 2.12
C ALA A 196 10.92 10.93 2.61
N GLY A 197 10.75 10.42 3.83
CA GLY A 197 9.45 10.43 4.49
C GLY A 197 9.07 11.84 4.93
N ARG A 198 7.84 12.27 4.63
CA ARG A 198 7.40 13.65 4.86
C ARG A 198 6.14 13.67 5.70
N MET A 199 6.10 14.56 6.68
CA MET A 199 4.86 14.91 7.39
C MET A 199 4.10 15.91 6.53
N HIS A 200 2.79 15.69 6.34
CA HIS A 200 1.92 16.57 5.54
C HIS A 200 1.85 18.02 6.06
N VAL A 201 2.35 18.28 7.26
CA VAL A 201 2.43 19.62 7.86
C VAL A 201 3.68 20.42 7.46
N ASP A 202 4.66 19.80 6.79
CA ASP A 202 5.88 20.48 6.35
C ASP A 202 5.73 20.99 4.90
N ALA A 203 5.40 22.27 4.76
CA ALA A 203 5.16 22.92 3.46
C ALA A 203 6.39 22.88 2.55
N ARG A 204 7.60 23.09 3.08
CA ARG A 204 8.83 23.07 2.28
C ARG A 204 9.07 21.68 1.71
N MET A 205 8.81 20.66 2.52
CA MET A 205 8.94 19.30 2.07
C MET A 205 7.90 18.92 1.02
N MET A 206 6.69 19.47 1.07
CA MET A 206 5.67 19.26 0.04
C MET A 206 6.05 19.93 -1.29
N ASP A 207 6.55 21.17 -1.25
CA ASP A 207 7.03 21.90 -2.43
C ASP A 207 8.12 21.11 -3.18
N GLU A 208 9.03 20.49 -2.43
CA GLU A 208 10.09 19.67 -3.01
C GLU A 208 9.55 18.40 -3.71
N VAL A 209 8.51 17.75 -3.18
CA VAL A 209 7.88 16.60 -3.84
C VAL A 209 7.15 17.02 -5.11
N GLU A 210 6.48 18.18 -5.09
CA GLU A 210 5.88 18.75 -6.29
C GLU A 210 6.94 19.05 -7.35
N GLU A 211 8.09 19.56 -6.94
CA GLU A 211 9.22 19.79 -7.81
C GLU A 211 9.81 18.49 -8.38
N ILE A 212 10.03 17.46 -7.55
CA ILE A 212 10.45 16.13 -8.01
C ILE A 212 9.45 15.60 -9.04
N LYS A 213 8.15 15.67 -8.75
CA LYS A 213 7.09 15.23 -9.68
C LYS A 213 7.15 16.00 -11.00
N ARG A 214 7.31 17.32 -10.94
CA ARG A 214 7.41 18.19 -12.13
C ARG A 214 8.61 17.85 -13.01
N LEU A 215 9.78 17.63 -12.41
CA LEU A 215 11.03 17.37 -13.12
C LEU A 215 11.15 15.94 -13.64
N SER A 216 10.64 14.96 -12.88
CA SER A 216 10.75 13.54 -13.23
C SER A 216 9.58 12.99 -14.04
N GLN A 217 8.44 13.70 -14.07
CA GLN A 217 7.22 13.33 -14.80
C GLN A 217 6.82 11.85 -14.59
N PRO A 218 6.54 11.43 -13.34
CA PRO A 218 6.22 10.05 -13.02
C PRO A 218 4.98 9.56 -13.75
N SER A 219 5.06 8.35 -14.32
CA SER A 219 3.90 7.63 -14.86
C SER A 219 3.04 7.05 -13.74
N GLU A 220 3.64 6.78 -12.59
CA GLU A 220 2.99 6.23 -11.41
C GLU A 220 3.50 6.90 -10.14
N ILE A 221 2.60 7.15 -9.18
CA ILE A 221 2.96 7.64 -7.85
C ILE A 221 2.38 6.67 -6.83
N LEU A 222 3.26 5.99 -6.10
CA LEU A 222 2.86 5.01 -5.09
C LEU A 222 3.01 5.63 -3.70
N PHE A 223 1.93 5.61 -2.93
CA PHE A 223 1.90 6.10 -1.55
C PHE A 223 2.04 4.93 -0.57
N VAL A 224 3.15 4.89 0.17
CA VAL A 224 3.48 3.82 1.10
C VAL A 224 3.16 4.26 2.53
N VAL A 225 2.31 3.48 3.20
CA VAL A 225 1.89 3.65 4.60
C VAL A 225 2.25 2.40 5.41
N ASP A 226 2.54 2.59 6.69
CA ASP A 226 2.74 1.48 7.63
C ASP A 226 1.38 0.96 8.13
N SER A 227 1.34 -0.32 8.51
CA SER A 227 0.14 -1.03 8.98
C SER A 227 0.07 -1.15 10.49
#